data_AF-A0A402CPS9-F1
#
_entry.id   AF-A0A402CPS9-F1
#
_cell.length_a   1.000
_cell.length_b   1.000
_cell.length_c   1.000
_cell.angle_alpha   90.00
_cell.angle_beta   90.00
_cell.angle_gamma   90.00
#
_symmetry.space_group_name_H-M   'P 1'
#
loop_
_entity.id
_entity.type
_entity.pdbx_description
1 polymer ?
#
loop_
_entity_poly.entity_id
_entity_poly.type
_entity_poly.pdbx_seq_one_letter_code
_entity_poly.pdbx_strand_id
1 'polypeptide(L)'
;MHDRRNEIQQRLTGRDPAPELTPLQPYDAVTAADIEYLAAPELVKIGLHLLNDDLPRAHTLAQSLEGDSSADYWHAIIHRREGDFSNAKYWLRRVGPHPILVATYGNAAGAAQFVDDCRDAGEDDAELREKQRREIAALLEYVEREE
;
A
#
# COMPACT_ATOMS: atom_id res chain seq x y z
N MET A 1 -5.64 -22.89 5.12
CA MET A 1 -6.03 -21.50 4.76
C MET A 1 -5.03 -20.48 5.27
N HIS A 2 -4.52 -20.60 6.51
CA HIS A 2 -3.42 -19.75 7.00
C HIS A 2 -2.13 -19.86 6.16
N ASP A 3 -1.80 -21.05 5.64
CA ASP A 3 -0.55 -21.26 4.89
C ASP A 3 -0.47 -20.42 3.61
N ARG A 4 -1.52 -20.39 2.78
CA ARG A 4 -1.49 -19.68 1.49
C ARG A 4 -1.38 -18.16 1.64
N ARG A 5 -2.07 -17.57 2.62
CA ARG A 5 -1.95 -16.14 2.91
C ARG A 5 -0.51 -15.80 3.32
N ASN A 6 0.06 -16.58 4.25
CA ASN A 6 1.40 -16.36 4.75
C ASN A 6 2.46 -16.54 3.64
N GLU A 7 2.29 -17.53 2.75
CA GLU A 7 3.14 -17.73 1.57
C GLU A 7 3.11 -16.52 0.62
N ILE A 8 1.91 -16.02 0.29
CA ILE A 8 1.75 -14.85 -0.59
C ILE A 8 2.38 -13.62 0.07
N GLN A 9 2.09 -13.38 1.35
CA GLN A 9 2.65 -12.25 2.08
C GLN A 9 4.17 -12.29 2.17
N GLN A 10 4.75 -13.43 2.55
CA GLN A 10 6.21 -13.58 2.63
C GLN A 10 6.88 -13.33 1.28
N ARG A 11 6.31 -13.86 0.20
CA ARG A 11 6.83 -13.65 -1.15
C ARG A 11 6.72 -12.18 -1.58
N LEU A 12 5.57 -11.54 -1.37
CA LEU A 12 5.31 -10.18 -1.82
C LEU A 12 6.04 -9.13 -0.98
N THR A 13 6.12 -9.32 0.33
CA THR A 13 6.91 -8.44 1.20
C THR A 13 8.40 -8.58 0.89
N GLY A 14 8.89 -9.78 0.59
CA GLY A 14 10.30 -10.04 0.24
C GLY A 14 10.63 -9.95 -1.25
N ARG A 15 9.73 -9.45 -2.10
CA ARG A 15 9.93 -9.49 -3.56
C ARG A 15 11.10 -8.59 -3.99
N ASP A 16 11.83 -9.05 -5.00
CA ASP A 16 12.88 -8.33 -5.70
C ASP A 16 12.58 -8.38 -7.21
N PRO A 17 12.41 -7.23 -7.91
CA PRO A 17 12.54 -5.87 -7.40
C PRO A 17 11.38 -5.43 -6.49
N ALA A 18 11.66 -4.48 -5.60
CA ALA A 18 10.65 -3.84 -4.76
C ALA A 18 9.51 -3.24 -5.60
N PRO A 19 8.27 -3.10 -5.06
CA PRO A 19 7.16 -2.44 -5.73
C PRO A 19 7.54 -1.17 -6.49
N GLU A 20 7.12 -1.06 -7.75
CA GLU A 20 7.31 0.17 -8.52
C GLU A 20 6.58 1.34 -7.81
N LEU A 21 7.14 2.55 -7.94
CA LEU A 21 6.49 3.75 -7.43
C LEU A 21 5.14 3.94 -8.12
N THR A 22 5.10 3.83 -9.45
CA THR A 22 3.87 4.01 -10.24
C THR A 22 3.67 2.88 -11.26
N PRO A 23 3.26 1.67 -10.82
CA PRO A 23 3.07 0.55 -11.73
C PRO A 23 1.86 0.74 -12.64
N LEU A 24 1.96 0.18 -13.86
CA LEU A 24 0.85 0.15 -14.82
C LEU A 24 0.06 -1.16 -14.80
N GLN A 25 0.61 -2.20 -14.18
CA GLN A 25 0.03 -3.55 -14.14
C GLN A 25 0.48 -4.31 -12.89
N PRO A 26 -0.26 -5.37 -12.50
CA PRO A 26 0.18 -6.24 -11.42
C PRO A 26 1.53 -6.88 -11.72
N TYR A 27 2.34 -7.05 -10.68
CA TYR A 27 3.61 -7.77 -10.72
C TYR A 27 3.42 -9.24 -11.11
N ASP A 28 2.39 -9.89 -10.57
CA ASP A 28 1.98 -11.23 -10.98
C ASP A 28 0.44 -11.37 -11.04
N ALA A 29 -0.07 -11.67 -12.24
CA ALA A 29 -1.51 -11.77 -12.48
C ALA A 29 -2.16 -12.99 -11.79
N VAL A 30 -1.41 -14.09 -11.60
CA VAL A 30 -1.91 -15.26 -10.88
C VAL A 30 -2.10 -14.93 -9.40
N THR A 31 -1.12 -14.27 -8.80
CA THR A 31 -1.18 -13.77 -7.42
C THR A 31 -2.34 -12.81 -7.22
N ALA A 32 -2.59 -11.92 -8.17
CA ALA A 32 -3.72 -10.99 -8.11
C ALA A 32 -5.05 -11.76 -7.95
N ALA A 33 -5.26 -12.80 -8.75
CA ALA A 33 -6.43 -13.66 -8.62
C ALA A 33 -6.45 -14.41 -7.27
N ASP A 34 -5.31 -14.96 -6.83
CA ASP A 34 -5.23 -15.67 -5.55
C ASP A 34 -5.63 -14.79 -4.36
N ILE A 35 -5.17 -13.53 -4.33
CA ILE A 35 -5.50 -12.57 -3.26
C ILE A 35 -7.01 -12.32 -3.19
N GLU A 36 -7.68 -12.21 -4.33
CA GLU A 36 -9.13 -11.98 -4.41
C GLU A 36 -9.91 -13.09 -3.68
N TYR A 37 -9.49 -14.35 -3.87
CA TYR A 37 -10.10 -15.53 -3.24
C TYR A 37 -9.57 -15.87 -1.84
N LEU A 38 -8.59 -15.12 -1.30
CA LEU A 38 -8.10 -15.36 0.07
C LEU A 38 -9.22 -15.15 1.09
N ALA A 39 -9.31 -16.07 2.05
CA ALA A 39 -10.08 -15.86 3.26
C ALA A 39 -9.29 -14.95 4.22
N ALA A 40 -9.31 -13.64 3.94
CA ALA A 40 -8.64 -12.60 4.71
C ALA A 40 -9.50 -11.33 4.76
N PRO A 41 -9.35 -10.48 5.79
CA PRO A 41 -9.98 -9.17 5.84
C PRO A 41 -9.65 -8.32 4.63
N GLU A 42 -10.57 -7.45 4.22
CA GLU A 42 -10.39 -6.58 3.05
C GLU A 42 -9.18 -5.64 3.21
N LEU A 43 -8.93 -5.11 4.42
CA LEU A 43 -7.74 -4.30 4.74
C LEU A 43 -6.43 -5.03 4.46
N VAL A 44 -6.38 -6.34 4.75
CA VAL A 44 -5.23 -7.19 4.46
C VAL A 44 -5.08 -7.40 2.95
N LYS A 45 -6.20 -7.66 2.25
CA LYS A 45 -6.19 -7.83 0.79
C LYS A 45 -5.70 -6.58 0.06
N ILE A 46 -6.07 -5.38 0.51
CA ILE A 46 -5.60 -4.12 -0.08
C ILE A 46 -4.07 -4.03 -0.03
N GLY A 47 -3.47 -4.29 1.14
CA GLY A 47 -2.01 -4.29 1.30
C GLY A 47 -1.32 -5.34 0.42
N LEU A 48 -1.89 -6.54 0.30
CA LEU A 48 -1.36 -7.59 -0.59
C LEU A 48 -1.46 -7.20 -2.07
N HIS A 49 -2.57 -6.61 -2.52
CA HIS A 49 -2.70 -6.09 -3.89
C HIS A 49 -1.70 -4.97 -4.16
N LEU A 50 -1.49 -4.07 -3.20
CA LEU A 50 -0.46 -3.03 -3.29
C LEU A 50 0.95 -3.63 -3.41
N LEU A 51 1.31 -4.60 -2.58
CA LEU A 51 2.60 -5.30 -2.72
C LEU A 51 2.71 -6.11 -4.02
N ASN A 52 1.61 -6.39 -4.71
CA ASN A 52 1.57 -7.04 -6.02
C ASN A 52 1.33 -6.03 -7.17
N ASP A 53 1.43 -4.73 -6.93
CA ASP A 53 1.23 -3.67 -7.93
C ASP A 53 -0.17 -3.63 -8.58
N ASP A 54 -1.16 -4.30 -7.99
CA ASP A 54 -2.53 -4.36 -8.49
C ASP A 54 -3.37 -3.19 -7.95
N LEU A 55 -3.10 -1.99 -8.47
CA LEU A 55 -3.78 -0.76 -8.04
C LEU A 55 -5.31 -0.82 -8.24
N PRO A 56 -5.87 -1.32 -9.36
CA PRO A 56 -7.32 -1.32 -9.56
C PRO A 56 -8.10 -2.11 -8.50
N ARG A 57 -7.60 -3.30 -8.12
CA ARG A 57 -8.25 -4.10 -7.06
C ARG A 57 -8.05 -3.49 -5.68
N ALA A 58 -6.84 -2.98 -5.39
CA ALA A 58 -6.57 -2.27 -4.14
C ALA A 58 -7.50 -1.05 -3.96
N HIS A 59 -7.66 -0.25 -5.02
CA HIS A 59 -8.54 0.93 -5.03
C HIS A 59 -10.00 0.55 -4.81
N THR A 60 -10.51 -0.45 -5.52
CA THR A 60 -11.92 -0.89 -5.36
C THR A 60 -12.24 -1.31 -3.93
N LEU A 61 -11.34 -2.05 -3.28
CA LEU A 61 -11.50 -2.50 -1.90
C LEU A 61 -11.35 -1.36 -0.88
N ALA A 62 -10.37 -0.45 -1.10
CA ALA A 62 -10.20 0.69 -0.21
C ALA A 62 -11.39 1.66 -0.30
N GLN A 63 -11.97 1.80 -1.49
CA GLN A 63 -13.16 2.63 -1.72
C GLN A 63 -14.41 2.08 -1.01
N SER A 64 -14.55 0.77 -0.83
CA SER A 64 -15.67 0.19 -0.06
C SER A 64 -15.53 0.39 1.46
N LEU A 65 -14.36 0.81 1.93
CA LEU A 65 -14.02 0.96 3.36
C LEU A 65 -13.68 2.41 3.76
N GLU A 66 -13.97 3.39 2.89
CA GLU A 66 -13.69 4.79 3.18
C GLU A 66 -14.25 5.25 4.54
N GLY A 67 -13.45 6.03 5.26
CA GLY A 67 -13.77 6.49 6.62
C GLY A 67 -13.15 5.62 7.71
N ASP A 68 -12.69 4.40 7.39
CA ASP A 68 -11.72 3.70 8.21
C ASP A 68 -10.32 4.34 8.05
N SER A 69 -9.59 4.50 9.15
CA SER A 69 -8.28 5.18 9.15
C SER A 69 -7.22 4.42 8.35
N SER A 70 -7.23 3.08 8.37
CA SER A 70 -6.30 2.24 7.62
C SER A 70 -6.67 2.20 6.15
N ALA A 71 -7.97 2.12 5.81
CA ALA A 71 -8.46 2.20 4.44
C ALA A 71 -8.14 3.56 3.80
N ASP A 72 -8.37 4.68 4.51
CA ASP A 72 -8.02 6.02 4.05
C ASP A 72 -6.50 6.16 3.85
N TYR A 73 -5.68 5.45 4.65
CA TYR A 73 -4.22 5.42 4.48
C TYR A 73 -3.82 4.58 3.26
N TRP A 74 -4.47 3.44 3.03
CA TRP A 74 -4.30 2.70 1.80
C TRP A 74 -4.65 3.53 0.56
N HIS A 75 -5.73 4.29 0.60
CA HIS A 75 -6.11 5.21 -0.48
C HIS A 75 -5.03 6.26 -0.77
N ALA A 76 -4.40 6.82 0.26
CA ALA A 76 -3.29 7.74 0.07
C ALA A 76 -2.11 7.09 -0.67
N ILE A 77 -1.76 5.85 -0.30
CA ILE A 77 -0.70 5.08 -0.97
C ILE A 77 -1.12 4.76 -2.41
N ILE A 78 -2.36 4.31 -2.64
CA ILE A 78 -2.89 3.98 -3.97
C ILE A 78 -2.75 5.18 -4.90
N HIS A 79 -3.27 6.35 -4.54
CA HIS A 79 -3.20 7.53 -5.41
C HIS A 79 -1.78 8.03 -5.64
N ARG A 80 -0.88 7.91 -4.65
CA ARG A 80 0.54 8.22 -4.86
C ARG A 80 1.11 7.33 -5.97
N ARG A 81 0.71 6.06 -6.00
CA ARG A 81 1.15 5.07 -6.98
C ARG A 81 0.42 5.15 -8.31
N GLU A 82 -0.76 5.77 -8.37
CA GLU A 82 -1.43 6.12 -9.63
C GLU A 82 -0.84 7.38 -10.28
N GLY A 83 0.07 8.09 -9.59
CA GLY A 83 0.58 9.40 -10.01
C GLY A 83 -0.38 10.56 -9.71
N ASP A 84 -1.47 10.31 -8.98
CA ASP A 84 -2.40 11.34 -8.48
C ASP A 84 -1.94 11.89 -7.13
N PHE A 85 -0.81 12.59 -7.16
CA PHE A 85 -0.13 13.10 -5.95
C PHE A 85 -0.98 14.11 -5.16
N SER A 86 -1.84 14.87 -5.84
CA SER A 86 -2.72 15.85 -5.17
C SER A 86 -3.79 15.13 -4.35
N ASN A 87 -4.37 14.06 -4.90
CA ASN A 87 -5.38 13.27 -4.22
C ASN A 87 -4.77 12.39 -3.13
N ALA A 88 -3.55 11.86 -3.34
CA ALA A 88 -2.78 11.18 -2.29
C ALA A 88 -2.67 12.05 -1.03
N LYS A 89 -2.31 13.34 -1.19
CA LYS A 89 -2.26 14.29 -0.07
C LYS A 89 -3.64 14.60 0.52
N TYR A 90 -4.71 14.56 -0.27
CA TYR A 90 -6.08 14.68 0.23
C TYR A 90 -6.42 13.52 1.18
N TRP A 91 -6.14 12.29 0.77
CA TRP A 91 -6.36 11.11 1.59
C TRP A 91 -5.50 11.09 2.85
N LEU A 92 -4.22 11.49 2.78
CA LEU A 92 -3.37 11.63 3.97
C LEU A 92 -3.98 12.54 5.06
N ARG A 93 -4.75 13.56 4.67
CA ARG A 93 -5.44 14.43 5.65
C ARG A 93 -6.62 13.74 6.33
N ARG A 94 -7.21 12.73 5.69
CA ARG A 94 -8.31 11.94 6.25
C ARG A 94 -7.85 10.84 7.20
N VAL A 95 -6.62 10.34 7.02
CA VAL A 95 -6.03 9.28 7.86
C VAL A 95 -6.06 9.61 9.35
N GLY A 96 -5.79 10.86 9.74
CA GLY A 96 -5.65 11.25 11.15
C GLY A 96 -4.34 10.71 11.77
N PRO A 97 -4.26 10.60 13.12
CA PRO A 97 -3.04 10.18 13.82
C PRO A 97 -2.82 8.66 13.79
N HIS A 98 -2.66 8.09 12.59
CA HIS A 98 -2.48 6.64 12.44
C HIS A 98 -1.08 6.19 12.95
N PRO A 99 -0.97 5.14 13.78
CA PRO A 99 0.30 4.72 14.40
C PRO A 99 1.42 4.45 13.39
N ILE A 100 1.12 3.75 12.29
CA ILE A 100 2.10 3.46 11.24
C ILE A 100 2.55 4.70 10.49
N LEU A 101 1.66 5.68 10.25
CA LEU A 101 2.03 6.94 9.62
C LEU A 101 3.01 7.71 10.52
N VAL A 102 2.71 7.81 11.81
CA VAL A 102 3.57 8.48 12.80
C VAL A 102 4.91 7.75 12.93
N ALA A 103 4.92 6.41 13.00
CA ALA A 103 6.15 5.64 13.09
C ALA A 103 7.04 5.77 11.83
N THR A 104 6.43 5.89 10.65
CA THR A 104 7.15 5.95 9.37
C THR A 104 7.63 7.36 9.02
N TYR A 105 6.82 8.37 9.29
CA TYR A 105 7.05 9.75 8.82
C TYR A 105 7.06 10.80 9.93
N GLY A 106 6.82 10.42 11.18
CA GLY A 106 6.64 11.33 12.31
C GLY A 106 5.28 12.02 12.34
N ASN A 107 4.76 12.48 11.20
CA ASN A 107 3.46 13.13 11.07
C ASN A 107 2.98 13.20 9.61
N ALA A 108 1.79 13.77 9.40
CA ALA A 108 1.19 13.92 8.07
C ALA A 108 2.00 14.81 7.12
N ALA A 109 2.77 15.79 7.61
CA ALA A 109 3.63 16.61 6.77
C ALA A 109 4.82 15.80 6.24
N GLY A 110 5.41 14.92 7.06
CA GLY A 110 6.45 13.99 6.62
C GLY A 110 5.94 12.99 5.57
N ALA A 111 4.70 12.51 5.73
CA ALA A 111 4.07 11.65 4.72
C ALA A 111 3.80 12.42 3.41
N ALA A 112 3.35 13.67 3.50
CA ALA A 112 3.15 14.53 2.33
C ALA A 112 4.47 14.86 1.61
N GLN A 113 5.58 15.00 2.35
CA GLN A 113 6.91 15.15 1.75
C GLN A 113 7.29 13.90 0.96
N PHE A 114 7.03 12.70 1.48
CA PHE A 114 7.30 11.47 0.73
C PHE A 114 6.46 11.36 -0.56
N VAL A 115 5.24 11.91 -0.58
CA VAL A 115 4.47 12.04 -1.82
C VAL A 115 5.18 12.94 -2.83
N ASP A 116 5.77 14.05 -2.39
CA ASP A 116 6.57 14.94 -3.27
C ASP A 116 7.85 14.26 -3.75
N ASP A 117 8.55 13.54 -2.87
CA ASP A 117 9.76 12.78 -3.23
C ASP A 117 9.44 11.75 -4.32
N CYS A 118 8.32 11.02 -4.21
CA CYS A 118 7.87 10.08 -5.25
C CYS A 118 7.45 10.76 -6.56
N ARG A 119 6.89 11.98 -6.51
CA ARG A 119 6.55 12.76 -7.72
C ARG A 119 7.81 13.16 -8.48
N ASP A 120 8.82 13.59 -7.75
CA ASP A 120 10.05 14.15 -8.32
C ASP A 120 11.10 13.07 -8.62
N ALA A 121 10.79 11.80 -8.30
CA ALA A 121 11.63 10.64 -8.57
C ALA A 121 11.77 10.37 -10.08
N GLY A 122 12.96 9.91 -10.48
CA GLY A 122 13.17 9.32 -11.81
C GLY A 122 12.60 7.91 -11.90
N GLU A 123 12.68 7.30 -13.09
CA GLU A 123 12.07 5.99 -13.40
C GLU A 123 12.58 4.82 -12.53
N ASP A 124 13.71 4.96 -11.82
CA ASP A 124 14.32 3.85 -11.07
C ASP A 124 14.93 4.26 -9.72
N ASP A 125 14.17 4.97 -8.89
CA ASP A 125 14.59 5.29 -7.52
C ASP A 125 14.38 4.08 -6.57
N ALA A 126 15.41 3.23 -6.47
CA ALA A 126 15.38 2.04 -5.64
C ALA A 126 15.18 2.33 -4.14
N GLU A 127 15.67 3.46 -3.63
CA GLU A 127 15.52 3.82 -2.22
C GLU A 127 14.07 4.18 -1.89
N LEU A 128 13.43 4.97 -2.76
CA LEU A 128 12.02 5.32 -2.61
C LEU A 128 11.11 4.10 -2.77
N ARG A 129 11.41 3.20 -3.73
CA ARG A 129 10.67 1.93 -3.89
C ARG A 129 10.76 1.06 -2.64
N GLU A 130 11.96 0.97 -2.04
CA GLU A 130 12.18 0.21 -0.82
C GLU A 130 11.50 0.86 0.40
N LYS A 131 11.52 2.19 0.50
CA LYS A 131 10.78 2.93 1.54
C LYS A 131 9.27 2.71 1.42
N GLN A 132 8.73 2.76 0.20
CA GLN A 132 7.33 2.43 -0.08
C GLN A 132 6.99 0.99 0.30
N ARG A 133 7.84 0.02 -0.06
CA ARG A 133 7.66 -1.39 0.32
C ARG A 133 7.56 -1.55 1.84
N ARG A 134 8.45 -0.88 2.59
CA ARG A 134 8.46 -0.91 4.06
C ARG A 134 7.21 -0.26 4.66
N GLU A 135 6.75 0.87 4.11
CA GLU A 135 5.49 1.52 4.52
C GLU A 135 4.30 0.57 4.34
N ILE A 136 4.17 -0.05 3.15
CA ILE A 136 3.09 -0.98 2.85
C ILE A 136 3.18 -2.22 3.76
N ALA A 137 4.36 -2.81 3.94
CA ALA A 137 4.54 -3.96 4.80
C ALA A 137 4.19 -3.66 6.27
N ALA A 138 4.61 -2.49 6.78
CA ALA A 138 4.30 -2.08 8.15
C ALA A 138 2.80 -1.85 8.38
N LEU A 139 2.10 -1.25 7.41
CA LEU A 139 0.66 -1.06 7.51
C LEU A 139 -0.11 -2.38 7.36
N LEU A 140 0.38 -3.29 6.52
CA LEU A 140 -0.17 -4.65 6.41
C LEU A 140 -0.05 -5.41 7.74
N GLU A 141 1.13 -5.42 8.35
CA GLU A 141 1.33 -6.06 9.66
C GLU A 141 0.48 -5.43 10.76
N TYR A 142 0.21 -4.13 10.68
CA TYR A 142 -0.67 -3.44 11.64
C TYR A 142 -2.11 -3.92 11.51
N VAL A 143 -2.68 -3.90 10.30
CA VAL A 143 -4.08 -4.33 10.09
C VAL A 143 -4.27 -5.82 10.35
N GLU A 144 -3.23 -6.65 10.22
CA GLU A 144 -3.29 -8.07 10.59
C GLU A 144 -3.37 -8.31 12.11
N ARG A 145 -2.91 -7.37 12.94
CA ARG A 145 -2.89 -7.51 14.41
C ARG A 145 -4.15 -6.97 15.08
N GLU A 146 -4.88 -6.09 14.39
CA GLU A 146 -6.11 -5.48 14.90
C GLU A 146 -7.37 -6.35 14.65
N GLU A 147 -7.20 -7.52 14.02
CA GLU A 147 -8.24 -8.51 13.67
C GLU A 147 -8.20 -9.74 14.58
#